data_AF-A0A812WKH6-F1
#
_entry.id   AF-A0A812WKH6-F1
#
_cell.length_a   1.000
_cell.length_b   1.000
_cell.length_c   1.000
_cell.angle_alpha   90.00
_cell.angle_beta   90.00
_cell.angle_gamma   90.00
#
_symmetry.space_group_name_H-M   'P 1'
#
loop_
_entity.id
_entity.type
_entity.pdbx_description
1 polymer ?
#
loop_
_entity_poly.entity_id
_entity_poly.type
_entity_poly.pdbx_seq_one_letter_code
_entity_poly.pdbx_strand_id
1 'polypeptide(L)'
;MPVDGIVNGGTEPARPKVQDVPDDEVLNDVSLMKTCGTKETALKCIRMLDKCLETGKLDLSGEDMPEEMLVKTIKAVGKIGGIKGLMPTRTSTLPINEINLSGNSLLTPPSPSEHTAAVKANLKRRAETVQLIVQFVRVSTEARTVIFDNCNLEGYSHDKDDLVELELVRLVKKFGAGKNSRYAERVSLAGNRFGQEFCRRIIEGAYWERNRHPDKDDMPKLFLDLSKNRIPHPERIVEELKEGKTAGGPMSLATTTDPEDVRKEALIILDISGQRDHSPSAPREGRRPLIEQLRQDRQRRPSPRRPSRSPPRRSRSRTPPRRSPSRRRDSRPRDSRRRDSRRRSPPRRSPSRRRSRSDSRQPRRRGRH
;
A
#
# COMPACT_ATOMS: atom_id res chain seq x y z
N MET A 1 -25.79 2.95 -51.16
CA MET A 1 -24.74 3.72 -50.47
C MET A 1 -24.34 2.95 -49.21
N PRO A 2 -23.35 2.04 -49.25
CA PRO A 2 -22.82 1.45 -48.03
C PRO A 2 -21.84 2.45 -47.39
N VAL A 3 -21.93 2.60 -46.07
CA VAL A 3 -21.04 3.45 -45.26
C VAL A 3 -19.91 2.54 -44.77
N ASP A 4 -18.69 2.87 -45.16
CA ASP A 4 -17.47 2.15 -44.79
C ASP A 4 -17.27 2.14 -43.27
N GLY A 5 -17.05 0.94 -42.74
CA GLY A 5 -16.70 0.70 -41.35
C GLY A 5 -15.28 1.16 -41.06
N ILE A 6 -15.13 2.10 -40.14
CA ILE A 6 -13.84 2.43 -39.53
C ILE A 6 -13.51 1.33 -38.52
N VAL A 7 -12.72 0.36 -38.98
CA VAL A 7 -12.04 -0.60 -38.11
C VAL A 7 -10.91 0.15 -37.41
N ASN A 8 -11.14 0.57 -36.16
CA ASN A 8 -10.06 1.04 -35.30
C ASN A 8 -9.18 -0.15 -34.93
N GLY A 9 -8.13 -0.37 -35.71
CA GLY A 9 -7.01 -1.23 -35.36
C GLY A 9 -6.32 -0.69 -34.11
N GLY A 10 -6.66 -1.26 -32.96
CA GLY A 10 -5.88 -1.07 -31.74
C GLY A 10 -4.50 -1.67 -31.94
N THR A 11 -3.51 -0.83 -32.26
CA THR A 11 -2.09 -1.19 -32.19
C THR A 11 -1.81 -1.67 -30.76
N GLU A 12 -1.52 -2.97 -30.60
CA GLU A 12 -0.93 -3.48 -29.37
C GLU A 12 0.31 -2.64 -29.04
N PRO A 13 0.50 -2.22 -27.78
CA PRO A 13 1.71 -1.51 -27.40
C PRO A 13 2.91 -2.43 -27.67
N ALA A 14 3.81 -1.98 -28.54
CA ALA A 14 5.03 -2.70 -28.88
C ALA A 14 5.76 -3.09 -27.59
N ARG A 15 5.95 -4.39 -27.38
CA ARG A 15 6.71 -4.91 -26.23
C ARG A 15 8.06 -4.18 -26.18
N PRO A 16 8.53 -3.72 -25.01
CA PRO A 16 9.83 -3.07 -24.90
C PRO A 16 10.89 -4.02 -25.46
N LYS A 17 11.69 -3.54 -26.42
CA LYS A 17 12.81 -4.31 -26.96
C LYS A 17 13.77 -4.59 -25.79
N VAL A 18 13.82 -5.84 -25.37
CA VAL A 18 14.82 -6.32 -24.40
C VAL A 18 16.18 -5.94 -24.96
N GLN A 19 16.98 -5.18 -24.21
CA GLN A 19 18.38 -5.02 -24.58
C GLN A 19 19.05 -6.37 -24.31
N ASP A 20 19.67 -6.96 -25.32
CA ASP A 20 20.51 -8.16 -25.16
C ASP A 20 21.78 -7.77 -24.39
N VAL A 21 21.61 -7.52 -23.09
CA VAL A 21 22.68 -7.27 -22.14
C VAL A 21 23.17 -8.65 -21.68
N PRO A 22 24.44 -9.01 -21.94
CA PRO A 22 25.00 -10.27 -21.49
C PRO A 22 24.93 -10.40 -19.97
N ASP A 23 24.71 -11.61 -19.47
CA ASP A 23 24.64 -11.88 -18.02
C ASP A 23 25.88 -11.38 -17.27
N ASP A 24 27.07 -11.47 -17.88
CA ASP A 24 28.31 -10.97 -17.28
C ASP A 24 28.28 -9.46 -17.01
N GLU A 25 27.64 -8.67 -17.88
CA GLU A 25 27.48 -7.23 -17.68
C GLU A 25 26.47 -6.94 -16.55
N VAL A 26 25.39 -7.73 -16.47
CA VAL A 26 24.43 -7.65 -15.36
C VAL A 26 25.10 -8.00 -14.02
N LEU A 27 25.93 -9.04 -13.99
CA LEU A 27 26.64 -9.52 -12.80
C LEU A 27 27.74 -8.56 -12.33
N ASN A 28 28.18 -7.63 -13.19
CA ASN A 28 29.13 -6.58 -12.82
C ASN A 28 28.45 -5.37 -12.15
N ASP A 29 27.10 -5.31 -12.11
CA ASP A 29 26.39 -4.22 -11.45
C ASP A 29 26.56 -4.27 -9.91
N VAL A 30 27.17 -3.21 -9.37
CA VAL A 30 27.46 -3.09 -7.93
C VAL A 30 26.17 -3.06 -7.08
N SER A 31 25.07 -2.54 -7.62
CA SER A 31 23.80 -2.40 -6.90
C SER A 31 23.08 -3.75 -6.78
N LEU A 32 23.12 -4.55 -7.84
CA LEU A 32 22.63 -5.92 -7.87
C LEU A 32 23.44 -6.80 -6.93
N MET A 33 24.77 -6.75 -7.00
CA MET A 33 25.65 -7.53 -6.14
C MET A 33 25.47 -7.20 -4.65
N LYS A 34 25.26 -5.92 -4.29
CA LYS A 34 24.90 -5.53 -2.92
C LYS A 34 23.55 -6.10 -2.45
N THR A 35 22.63 -6.36 -3.37
CA THR A 35 21.30 -6.90 -3.06
C THR A 35 21.34 -8.42 -2.92
N CYS A 36 21.98 -9.09 -3.88
CA CYS A 36 22.06 -10.55 -3.95
C CYS A 36 23.11 -11.14 -3.01
N GLY A 37 24.17 -10.38 -2.66
CA GLY A 37 25.27 -10.85 -1.82
C GLY A 37 26.25 -11.78 -2.53
N THR A 38 25.76 -12.68 -3.39
CA THR A 38 26.56 -13.64 -4.16
C THR A 38 26.21 -13.63 -5.64
N LYS A 39 27.18 -14.00 -6.49
CA LYS A 39 26.98 -14.14 -7.95
C LYS A 39 25.97 -15.23 -8.26
N GLU A 40 25.98 -16.32 -7.51
CA GLU A 40 25.04 -17.44 -7.65
C GLU A 40 23.58 -16.98 -7.45
N THR A 41 23.33 -16.19 -6.41
CA THR A 41 21.99 -15.64 -6.14
C THR A 41 21.57 -14.68 -7.25
N ALA A 42 22.48 -13.85 -7.73
CA ALA A 42 22.21 -12.95 -8.85
C ALA A 42 21.88 -13.73 -10.13
N LEU A 43 22.64 -14.78 -10.45
CA LEU A 43 22.38 -15.67 -11.59
C LEU A 43 21.02 -16.38 -11.47
N LYS A 44 20.64 -16.85 -10.27
CA LYS A 44 19.29 -17.40 -10.02
C LYS A 44 18.22 -16.37 -10.33
N CYS A 45 18.40 -15.11 -9.91
CA CYS A 45 17.45 -14.03 -10.17
C CYS A 45 17.39 -13.63 -11.65
N ILE A 46 18.50 -13.69 -12.40
CA ILE A 46 18.53 -13.45 -13.85
C ILE A 46 17.70 -14.51 -14.56
N ARG A 47 17.99 -15.80 -14.33
CA ARG A 47 17.26 -16.92 -14.92
C ARG A 47 15.76 -16.88 -14.58
N MET A 48 15.45 -16.46 -13.35
CA MET A 48 14.08 -16.25 -12.92
C MET A 48 13.40 -15.14 -13.72
N LEU A 49 14.03 -13.97 -13.88
CA LEU A 49 13.47 -12.89 -14.70
C LEU A 49 13.28 -13.37 -16.15
N ASP A 50 14.24 -14.07 -16.74
CA ASP A 50 14.13 -14.54 -18.13
C ASP A 50 12.91 -15.47 -18.30
N LYS A 51 12.74 -16.43 -17.38
CA LYS A 51 11.53 -17.27 -17.31
C LYS A 51 10.25 -16.45 -17.12
N CYS A 52 10.29 -15.39 -16.31
CA CYS A 52 9.16 -14.48 -16.13
C CYS A 52 8.81 -13.72 -17.42
N LEU A 53 9.80 -13.35 -18.23
CA LEU A 53 9.58 -12.65 -19.50
C LEU A 53 9.00 -13.59 -20.57
N GLU A 54 9.38 -14.86 -20.55
CA GLU A 54 8.81 -15.89 -21.43
C GLU A 54 7.37 -16.21 -21.08
N THR A 55 7.09 -16.41 -19.80
CA THR A 55 5.78 -16.90 -19.31
C THR A 55 4.80 -15.78 -18.96
N GLY A 56 5.30 -14.57 -18.70
CA GLY A 56 4.55 -13.49 -18.06
C GLY A 56 4.24 -13.75 -16.59
N LYS A 57 4.87 -14.74 -15.94
CA LYS A 57 4.54 -15.16 -14.56
C LYS A 57 5.78 -15.17 -13.67
N LEU A 58 5.69 -14.49 -12.53
CA LEU A 58 6.63 -14.64 -11.42
C LEU A 58 6.02 -15.60 -10.39
N ASP A 59 6.40 -16.87 -10.50
CA ASP A 59 5.98 -17.90 -9.56
C ASP A 59 7.12 -18.25 -8.61
N LEU A 60 6.91 -17.94 -7.33
CA LEU A 60 7.79 -18.24 -6.21
C LEU A 60 7.10 -19.19 -5.22
N SER A 61 5.99 -19.82 -5.62
CA SER A 61 5.20 -20.63 -4.71
C SER A 61 5.95 -21.89 -4.26
N GLY A 62 5.78 -22.25 -2.99
CA GLY A 62 6.35 -23.49 -2.43
C GLY A 62 7.88 -23.54 -2.30
N GLU A 63 8.60 -22.45 -2.57
CA GLU A 63 10.07 -22.40 -2.39
C GLU A 63 10.52 -22.31 -0.91
N ASP A 64 9.57 -22.20 0.04
CA ASP A 64 9.80 -22.01 1.49
C ASP A 64 10.90 -20.98 1.78
N MET A 65 10.88 -19.88 1.03
CA MET A 65 11.95 -18.88 1.12
C MET A 65 11.85 -18.10 2.42
N PRO A 66 12.96 -17.91 3.14
CA PRO A 66 13.03 -16.95 4.24
C PRO A 66 12.63 -15.55 3.76
N GLU A 67 11.92 -14.81 4.61
CA GLU A 67 11.41 -13.46 4.34
C GLU A 67 12.47 -12.54 3.71
N GLU A 68 13.70 -12.59 4.23
CA GLU A 68 14.83 -11.80 3.72
C GLU A 68 15.22 -12.18 2.29
N MET A 69 15.25 -13.47 1.97
CA MET A 69 15.60 -13.98 0.65
C MET A 69 14.51 -13.64 -0.37
N LEU A 70 13.24 -13.70 0.02
CA LEU A 70 12.14 -13.27 -0.82
C LEU A 70 12.26 -11.78 -1.18
N VAL A 71 12.50 -10.92 -0.18
CA VAL A 71 12.68 -9.48 -0.40
C VAL A 71 13.89 -9.19 -1.30
N LYS A 72 15.01 -9.89 -1.10
CA LYS A 72 16.20 -9.79 -1.95
C LYS A 72 15.89 -10.18 -3.39
N THR A 73 15.18 -11.29 -3.59
CA THR A 73 14.78 -11.80 -4.91
C THR A 73 13.91 -10.79 -5.65
N ILE A 74 12.86 -10.28 -5.01
CA ILE A 74 11.95 -9.28 -5.62
C ILE A 74 12.69 -7.99 -5.98
N LYS A 75 13.59 -7.50 -5.10
CA LYS A 75 14.42 -6.33 -5.38
C LYS A 75 15.40 -6.58 -6.52
N ALA A 76 16.00 -7.77 -6.58
CA ALA A 76 16.93 -8.16 -7.62
C ALA A 76 16.24 -8.22 -8.99
N VAL A 77 15.07 -8.86 -9.09
CA VAL A 77 14.27 -8.91 -10.32
C VAL A 77 13.97 -7.50 -10.85
N GLY A 78 13.55 -6.57 -9.98
CA GLY A 78 13.34 -5.18 -10.37
C GLY A 78 14.62 -4.48 -10.85
N LYS A 79 15.76 -4.73 -10.21
CA LYS A 79 17.06 -4.16 -10.62
C LYS A 79 17.53 -4.72 -11.97
N ILE A 80 17.48 -6.03 -12.14
CA ILE A 80 17.88 -6.69 -13.39
C ILE A 80 17.02 -6.19 -14.54
N GLY A 81 15.70 -6.05 -14.34
CA GLY A 81 14.83 -5.48 -15.36
C GLY A 81 15.16 -4.03 -15.73
N GLY A 82 15.64 -3.24 -14.76
CA GLY A 82 16.19 -1.90 -15.03
C GLY A 82 17.47 -1.96 -15.87
N ILE A 83 18.40 -2.87 -15.54
CA ILE A 83 19.67 -3.07 -16.25
C ILE A 83 19.42 -3.55 -17.69
N LYS A 84 18.53 -4.51 -17.90
CA LYS A 84 18.13 -5.02 -19.23
C LYS A 84 17.26 -4.03 -20.04
N GLY A 85 17.08 -2.80 -19.57
CA GLY A 85 16.34 -1.75 -20.28
C GLY A 85 14.84 -1.97 -20.38
N LEU A 86 14.26 -2.87 -19.57
CA LEU A 86 12.83 -3.21 -19.60
C LEU A 86 11.95 -2.13 -18.95
N MET A 87 12.56 -1.28 -18.12
CA MET A 87 11.89 -0.16 -17.46
C MET A 87 12.58 1.18 -17.83
N PRO A 88 12.54 1.60 -19.10
CA PRO A 88 13.27 2.79 -19.58
C PRO A 88 12.73 4.12 -19.03
N THR A 89 11.50 4.12 -18.51
CA THR A 89 10.87 5.30 -17.92
C THR A 89 10.41 5.01 -16.49
N ARG A 90 10.18 6.05 -15.70
CA ARG A 90 9.61 5.89 -14.35
C ARG A 90 8.23 5.23 -14.35
N THR A 91 7.53 5.26 -15.48
CA THR A 91 6.17 4.74 -15.66
C THR A 91 6.11 3.38 -16.36
N SER A 92 7.23 2.88 -16.90
CA SER A 92 7.28 1.56 -17.52
C SER A 92 7.37 0.47 -16.46
N THR A 93 6.76 -0.66 -16.76
CA THR A 93 6.68 -1.83 -15.88
C THR A 93 7.18 -3.07 -16.59
N LEU A 94 7.61 -4.05 -15.81
CA LEU A 94 7.95 -5.38 -16.32
C LEU A 94 6.69 -6.05 -16.88
N PRO A 95 6.80 -6.77 -18.01
CA PRO A 95 5.70 -7.51 -18.63
C PRO A 95 5.39 -8.80 -17.86
N ILE A 96 5.16 -8.67 -16.55
CA ILE A 96 4.80 -9.74 -15.63
C ILE A 96 3.32 -9.54 -15.29
N ASN A 97 2.47 -10.46 -15.74
CA ASN A 97 1.01 -10.40 -15.63
C ASN A 97 0.48 -11.16 -14.41
N GLU A 98 1.26 -12.11 -13.89
CA GLU A 98 0.89 -12.95 -12.75
C GLU A 98 2.03 -13.01 -11.74
N ILE A 99 1.70 -12.82 -10.47
CA ILE A 99 2.64 -12.97 -9.34
C ILE A 99 2.04 -13.95 -8.35
N ASN A 100 2.75 -15.05 -8.08
CA ASN A 100 2.38 -16.06 -7.11
C ASN A 100 3.47 -16.22 -6.06
N LEU A 101 3.17 -15.85 -4.82
CA LEU A 101 4.08 -15.98 -3.67
C LEU A 101 3.60 -17.02 -2.65
N SER A 102 2.65 -17.86 -3.04
CA SER A 102 1.94 -18.75 -2.12
C SER A 102 2.87 -19.69 -1.36
N GLY A 103 2.57 -19.89 -0.08
CA GLY A 103 3.36 -20.75 0.81
C GLY A 103 4.62 -20.10 1.39
N ASN A 104 5.05 -18.92 0.90
CA ASN A 104 6.13 -18.18 1.53
C ASN A 104 5.57 -17.34 2.69
N SER A 105 6.17 -17.47 3.88
CA SER A 105 5.80 -16.65 5.04
C SER A 105 6.20 -15.19 4.81
N LEU A 106 5.23 -14.34 4.52
CA LEU A 106 5.40 -12.89 4.38
C LEU A 106 5.36 -12.18 5.74
N LEU A 107 4.98 -12.92 6.78
CA LEU A 107 4.84 -12.44 8.14
C LEU A 107 5.33 -13.51 9.12
N THR A 108 6.57 -13.41 9.58
CA THR A 108 7.05 -14.30 10.65
C THR A 108 6.35 -13.91 11.98
N PRO A 109 5.74 -14.83 12.76
CA PRO A 109 5.16 -14.49 14.05
C PRO A 109 6.24 -14.02 15.04
N PRO A 110 5.94 -13.16 16.03
CA PRO A 110 6.90 -12.86 17.09
C PRO A 110 7.18 -14.12 17.90
N SER A 111 8.46 -14.37 18.20
CA SER A 111 8.83 -15.47 19.09
C SER A 111 8.16 -15.25 20.47
N PRO A 112 7.67 -16.31 21.13
CA PRO A 112 7.09 -16.20 22.47
C PRO A 112 8.06 -15.64 23.53
N SER A 113 9.36 -15.58 23.24
CA SER A 113 10.40 -14.97 24.09
C SER A 113 10.69 -13.48 23.81
N GLU A 114 10.08 -12.88 22.78
CA GLU A 114 10.35 -11.48 22.42
C GLU A 114 9.71 -10.49 23.40
N HIS A 115 10.53 -9.58 23.95
CA HIS A 115 10.04 -8.47 24.74
C HIS A 115 9.16 -7.51 23.90
N THR A 116 8.12 -6.95 24.52
CA THR A 116 7.17 -5.96 23.99
C THR A 116 7.73 -4.93 23.00
N ALA A 117 8.90 -4.34 23.27
CA ALA A 117 9.50 -3.32 22.41
C ALA A 117 10.07 -3.94 21.12
N ALA A 118 10.66 -5.14 21.21
CA ALA A 118 11.12 -5.91 20.06
C ALA A 118 9.93 -6.36 19.20
N VAL A 119 8.81 -6.76 19.81
CA VAL A 119 7.58 -7.13 19.08
C VAL A 119 7.05 -5.95 18.26
N LYS A 120 7.03 -4.73 18.82
CA LYS A 120 6.60 -3.51 18.08
C LYS A 120 7.56 -3.13 16.95
N ALA A 121 8.87 -3.23 17.17
CA ALA A 121 9.86 -2.99 16.12
C ALA A 121 9.75 -4.03 14.99
N ASN A 122 9.50 -5.29 15.34
CA ASN A 122 9.29 -6.38 14.40
C ASN A 122 7.99 -6.21 13.60
N LEU A 123 6.90 -5.73 14.20
CA LEU A 123 5.66 -5.40 13.48
C LEU A 123 5.87 -4.33 12.39
N LYS A 124 6.64 -3.28 12.67
CA LYS A 124 6.98 -2.26 11.67
C LYS A 124 7.81 -2.85 10.53
N ARG A 125 8.86 -3.61 10.85
CA ARG A 125 9.72 -4.28 9.84
C ARG A 125 8.93 -5.26 8.97
N ARG A 126 7.98 -5.99 9.56
CA ARG A 126 7.12 -6.93 8.85
C ARG A 126 6.16 -6.26 7.87
N ALA A 127 5.60 -5.12 8.26
CA ALA A 127 4.82 -4.29 7.36
C ALA A 127 5.67 -3.78 6.18
N GLU A 128 6.96 -3.50 6.39
CA GLU A 128 7.86 -3.08 5.31
C GLU A 128 8.04 -4.18 4.24
N THR A 129 8.07 -5.47 4.62
CA THR A 129 8.13 -6.58 3.65
C THR A 129 6.89 -6.63 2.77
N VAL A 130 5.70 -6.66 3.38
CA VAL A 130 4.42 -6.65 2.63
C VAL A 130 4.33 -5.40 1.77
N GLN A 131 4.69 -4.23 2.32
CA GLN A 131 4.73 -2.96 1.59
C GLN A 131 5.64 -3.02 0.35
N LEU A 132 6.84 -3.59 0.48
CA LEU A 132 7.78 -3.72 -0.64
C LEU A 132 7.22 -4.63 -1.74
N ILE A 133 6.60 -5.74 -1.35
CA ILE A 133 5.99 -6.69 -2.28
C ILE A 133 4.81 -6.03 -3.01
N VAL A 134 3.90 -5.41 -2.26
CA VAL A 134 2.75 -4.68 -2.82
C VAL A 134 3.24 -3.55 -3.73
N GLN A 135 4.27 -2.82 -3.34
CA GLN A 135 4.84 -1.77 -4.17
C GLN A 135 5.45 -2.33 -5.46
N PHE A 136 6.16 -3.46 -5.40
CA PHE A 136 6.69 -4.13 -6.58
C PHE A 136 5.57 -4.52 -7.55
N VAL A 137 4.54 -5.22 -7.07
CA VAL A 137 3.35 -5.58 -7.85
C VAL A 137 2.74 -4.34 -8.51
N ARG A 138 2.46 -3.30 -7.72
CA ARG A 138 1.70 -2.13 -8.18
C ARG A 138 2.49 -1.22 -9.10
N VAL A 139 3.78 -1.06 -8.88
CA VAL A 139 4.61 -0.02 -9.53
C VAL A 139 5.55 -0.62 -10.58
N SER A 140 5.99 -1.86 -10.42
CA SER A 140 7.08 -2.44 -11.21
C SER A 140 6.62 -3.51 -12.19
N THR A 141 5.37 -3.99 -12.11
CA THR A 141 4.88 -5.11 -12.95
C THR A 141 3.51 -4.83 -13.56
N GLU A 142 3.16 -5.47 -14.66
CA GLU A 142 1.82 -5.43 -15.29
C GLU A 142 0.80 -6.37 -14.63
N ALA A 143 1.06 -6.80 -13.40
CA ALA A 143 0.32 -7.87 -12.75
C ALA A 143 -1.18 -7.56 -12.65
N ARG A 144 -1.98 -8.46 -13.23
CA ARG A 144 -3.43 -8.51 -13.10
C ARG A 144 -3.88 -9.62 -12.15
N THR A 145 -3.05 -10.65 -12.01
CA THR A 145 -3.26 -11.76 -11.08
C THR A 145 -2.20 -11.72 -9.98
N VAL A 146 -2.64 -11.71 -8.72
CA VAL A 146 -1.77 -11.69 -7.54
C VAL A 146 -2.24 -12.77 -6.57
N ILE A 147 -1.35 -13.67 -6.18
CA ILE A 147 -1.69 -14.84 -5.34
C ILE A 147 -0.76 -14.89 -4.13
N PHE A 148 -1.32 -14.64 -2.94
CA PHE A 148 -0.64 -14.69 -1.64
C PHE A 148 -1.30 -15.73 -0.73
N ASP A 149 -1.42 -16.97 -1.21
CA ASP A 149 -2.10 -18.01 -0.46
C ASP A 149 -1.18 -18.61 0.61
N ASN A 150 -1.73 -18.86 1.81
CA ASN A 150 -0.98 -19.43 2.94
C ASN A 150 0.32 -18.67 3.26
N CYS A 151 0.32 -17.35 3.08
CA CYS A 151 1.48 -16.47 3.28
C CYS A 151 1.68 -16.04 4.75
N ASN A 152 0.96 -16.68 5.68
CA ASN A 152 0.95 -16.40 7.11
C ASN A 152 0.50 -14.97 7.48
N LEU A 153 -0.16 -14.26 6.55
CA LEU A 153 -0.65 -12.91 6.72
C LEU A 153 -1.79 -12.87 7.76
N GLU A 154 -1.81 -11.84 8.59
CA GLU A 154 -2.83 -11.60 9.61
C GLU A 154 -3.46 -10.22 9.42
N GLY A 155 -4.77 -10.12 9.64
CA GLY A 155 -5.52 -8.87 9.62
C GLY A 155 -6.79 -9.05 10.44
N TYR A 156 -6.81 -8.48 11.65
CA TYR A 156 -7.85 -8.72 12.64
C TYR A 156 -8.40 -7.43 13.25
N SER A 157 -7.94 -6.24 12.83
CA SER A 157 -8.18 -5.04 13.63
C SER A 157 -8.80 -3.85 12.87
N HIS A 158 -9.77 -3.23 13.52
CA HIS A 158 -10.27 -1.87 13.23
C HIS A 158 -9.20 -0.77 13.39
N ASP A 159 -7.94 -1.13 13.61
CA ASP A 159 -6.87 -0.15 13.86
C ASP A 159 -6.43 0.46 12.52
N LYS A 160 -6.50 1.78 12.44
CA LYS A 160 -6.00 2.56 11.28
C LYS A 160 -4.48 2.46 11.12
N ASP A 161 -3.80 1.87 12.11
CA ASP A 161 -2.35 1.66 12.15
C ASP A 161 -1.94 0.24 11.69
N ASP A 162 -2.88 -0.61 11.26
CA ASP A 162 -2.53 -1.92 10.69
C ASP A 162 -1.99 -1.77 9.26
N LEU A 163 -0.68 -1.57 9.18
CA LEU A 163 0.04 -1.33 7.93
C LEU A 163 -0.06 -2.52 6.96
N VAL A 164 -0.18 -3.75 7.45
CA VAL A 164 -0.33 -4.93 6.58
C VAL A 164 -1.67 -4.88 5.87
N GLU A 165 -2.77 -4.66 6.62
CA GLU A 165 -4.09 -4.54 6.03
C GLU A 165 -4.17 -3.40 5.00
N LEU A 166 -3.57 -2.24 5.34
CA LEU A 166 -3.54 -1.08 4.44
C LEU A 166 -2.83 -1.38 3.12
N GLU A 167 -1.72 -2.11 3.15
CA GLU A 167 -0.99 -2.49 1.93
C GLU A 167 -1.73 -3.57 1.13
N LEU A 168 -2.36 -4.55 1.77
CA LEU A 168 -3.17 -5.55 1.06
C LEU A 168 -4.39 -4.91 0.38
N VAL A 169 -5.07 -3.97 1.05
CA VAL A 169 -6.18 -3.20 0.44
C VAL A 169 -5.71 -2.38 -0.76
N ARG A 170 -4.43 -1.99 -0.83
CA ARG A 170 -3.89 -1.27 -2.00
C ARG A 170 -3.80 -2.15 -3.25
N LEU A 171 -3.79 -3.48 -3.13
CA LEU A 171 -3.77 -4.41 -4.27
C LEU A 171 -5.09 -4.41 -5.04
N VAL A 172 -6.22 -4.20 -4.36
CA VAL A 172 -7.53 -4.20 -5.02
C VAL A 172 -7.93 -2.83 -5.58
N LYS A 173 -7.08 -1.81 -5.35
CA LYS A 173 -7.25 -0.44 -5.83
C LYS A 173 -6.54 -0.20 -7.16
N LYS A 174 -6.88 0.89 -7.84
CA LYS A 174 -6.27 1.32 -9.11
C LYS A 174 -4.75 1.47 -8.95
N PHE A 175 -4.00 0.99 -9.93
CA PHE A 175 -2.56 1.21 -10.06
C PHE A 175 -2.32 2.28 -11.12
N GLY A 176 -1.20 3.01 -11.00
CA GLY A 176 -0.80 4.01 -11.99
C GLY A 176 -1.70 5.24 -12.06
N ALA A 177 -1.45 6.08 -13.07
CA ALA A 177 -2.21 7.31 -13.32
C ALA A 177 -2.38 7.53 -14.83
N GLY A 178 -3.49 8.17 -15.22
CA GLY A 178 -3.80 8.45 -16.63
C GLY A 178 -3.96 7.17 -17.46
N LYS A 179 -3.39 7.14 -18.66
CA LYS A 179 -3.54 6.05 -19.63
C LYS A 179 -2.88 4.73 -19.22
N ASN A 180 -1.93 4.76 -18.28
CA ASN A 180 -1.23 3.57 -17.81
C ASN A 180 -1.88 2.98 -16.55
N SER A 181 -3.10 3.41 -16.25
CA SER A 181 -3.79 2.91 -15.09
C SER A 181 -4.34 1.52 -15.32
N ARG A 182 -4.23 0.68 -14.32
CA ARG A 182 -4.62 -0.74 -14.40
C ARG A 182 -5.25 -1.19 -13.09
N TYR A 183 -5.93 -2.32 -13.16
CA TYR A 183 -6.60 -2.97 -12.04
C TYR A 183 -6.14 -4.41 -11.94
N ALA A 184 -6.07 -4.93 -10.72
CA ALA A 184 -6.04 -6.37 -10.54
C ALA A 184 -7.39 -6.96 -10.97
N GLU A 185 -7.34 -8.03 -11.76
CA GLU A 185 -8.48 -8.85 -12.16
C GLU A 185 -8.66 -10.03 -11.21
N ARG A 186 -7.56 -10.52 -10.61
CA ARG A 186 -7.57 -11.61 -9.64
C ARG A 186 -6.64 -11.32 -8.48
N VAL A 187 -7.17 -11.38 -7.27
CA VAL A 187 -6.39 -11.32 -6.02
C VAL A 187 -6.77 -12.51 -5.16
N SER A 188 -5.80 -13.36 -4.86
CA SER A 188 -5.97 -14.50 -3.97
C SER A 188 -5.24 -14.27 -2.66
N LEU A 189 -5.98 -14.35 -1.57
CA LEU A 189 -5.52 -14.21 -0.20
C LEU A 189 -5.94 -15.44 0.62
N ALA A 190 -6.07 -16.59 -0.03
CA ALA A 190 -6.64 -17.77 0.56
C ALA A 190 -5.73 -18.36 1.65
N GLY A 191 -6.30 -19.04 2.64
CA GLY A 191 -5.51 -19.79 3.63
C GLY A 191 -4.71 -18.94 4.63
N ASN A 192 -4.96 -17.62 4.67
CA ASN A 192 -4.35 -16.71 5.62
C ASN A 192 -5.19 -16.62 6.92
N ARG A 193 -4.90 -15.60 7.74
CA ARG A 193 -5.45 -15.40 9.07
C ARG A 193 -6.18 -14.06 9.13
N PHE A 194 -7.10 -13.85 8.18
CA PHE A 194 -7.94 -12.65 8.13
C PHE A 194 -9.26 -12.83 8.87
N GLY A 195 -9.73 -11.76 9.52
CA GLY A 195 -11.03 -11.68 10.19
C GLY A 195 -12.09 -10.93 9.39
N GLN A 196 -13.29 -10.85 9.96
CA GLN A 196 -14.48 -10.20 9.39
C GLN A 196 -14.24 -8.75 8.97
N GLU A 197 -13.50 -7.98 9.77
CA GLU A 197 -13.29 -6.55 9.50
C GLU A 197 -12.37 -6.30 8.33
N PHE A 198 -11.31 -7.10 8.20
CA PHE A 198 -10.45 -7.06 7.02
C PHE A 198 -11.25 -7.43 5.77
N CYS A 199 -12.04 -8.52 5.84
CA CYS A 199 -12.91 -8.96 4.75
C CYS A 199 -13.84 -7.83 4.27
N ARG A 200 -14.54 -7.16 5.19
CA ARG A 200 -15.38 -6.01 4.87
C ARG A 200 -14.58 -4.90 4.18
N ARG A 201 -13.44 -4.49 4.78
CA ARG A 201 -12.61 -3.37 4.29
C ARG A 201 -12.05 -3.62 2.89
N ILE A 202 -11.56 -4.83 2.60
CA ILE A 202 -10.99 -5.15 1.29
C ILE A 202 -12.08 -5.18 0.21
N ILE A 203 -13.27 -5.71 0.52
CA ILE A 203 -14.41 -5.70 -0.41
C ILE A 203 -14.88 -4.28 -0.68
N GLU A 204 -15.10 -3.47 0.38
CA GLU A 204 -15.48 -2.06 0.23
C GLU A 204 -14.42 -1.28 -0.55
N GLY A 205 -13.14 -1.47 -0.23
CA GLY A 205 -12.02 -0.83 -0.90
C GLY A 205 -11.95 -1.17 -2.39
N ALA A 206 -12.20 -2.43 -2.73
CA ALA A 206 -12.27 -2.89 -4.12
C ALA A 206 -13.50 -2.30 -4.85
N TYR A 207 -14.66 -2.27 -4.20
CA TYR A 207 -15.92 -1.83 -4.79
C TYR A 207 -15.92 -0.33 -5.06
N TRP A 208 -15.53 0.49 -4.08
CA TRP A 208 -15.54 1.94 -4.23
C TRP A 208 -14.55 2.45 -5.27
N GLU A 209 -13.42 1.76 -5.43
CA GLU A 209 -12.45 2.10 -6.47
C GLU A 209 -13.01 1.83 -7.88
N ARG A 210 -13.83 0.79 -7.99
CA ARG A 210 -14.46 0.36 -9.23
C ARG A 210 -15.68 1.22 -9.58
N ASN A 211 -16.61 1.34 -8.65
CA ASN A 211 -17.85 2.09 -8.83
C ASN A 211 -17.64 3.60 -9.12
N ARG A 212 -16.53 4.20 -8.67
CA ARG A 212 -16.22 5.63 -8.86
C ARG A 212 -15.39 5.94 -10.10
N HIS A 213 -15.06 4.95 -10.93
CA HIS A 213 -14.21 5.16 -12.09
C HIS A 213 -14.96 5.87 -13.22
N PRO A 214 -14.28 6.75 -13.99
CA PRO A 214 -14.88 7.41 -15.15
C PRO A 214 -15.37 6.40 -16.22
N ASP A 215 -14.63 5.32 -16.44
CA ASP A 215 -14.96 4.26 -17.41
C ASP A 215 -15.65 3.08 -16.73
N LYS A 216 -16.72 3.36 -15.98
CA LYS A 216 -17.47 2.33 -15.21
C LYS A 216 -18.11 1.24 -16.10
N ASP A 217 -18.30 1.54 -17.38
CA ASP A 217 -19.01 0.65 -18.33
C ASP A 217 -18.07 -0.42 -18.96
N ASP A 218 -16.75 -0.23 -18.92
CA ASP A 218 -15.74 -1.19 -19.45
C ASP A 218 -14.69 -1.54 -18.38
N MET A 219 -15.17 -1.85 -17.19
CA MET A 219 -14.30 -2.09 -16.05
C MET A 219 -13.93 -3.56 -15.89
N PRO A 220 -12.65 -3.89 -15.65
CA PRO A 220 -12.26 -5.25 -15.28
C PRO A 220 -12.87 -5.65 -13.93
N LYS A 221 -13.63 -6.75 -13.96
CA LYS A 221 -14.15 -7.42 -12.78
C LYS A 221 -13.02 -7.91 -11.88
N LEU A 222 -13.29 -7.96 -10.59
CA LEU A 222 -12.35 -8.55 -9.62
C LEU A 222 -12.84 -9.93 -9.18
N PHE A 223 -11.99 -10.93 -9.34
CA PHE A 223 -12.07 -12.15 -8.56
C PHE A 223 -11.23 -11.99 -7.29
N LEU A 224 -11.86 -12.05 -6.13
CA LEU A 224 -11.20 -11.95 -4.83
C LEU A 224 -11.43 -13.24 -4.04
N ASP A 225 -10.34 -13.98 -3.83
CA ASP A 225 -10.35 -15.24 -3.08
C ASP A 225 -9.93 -14.98 -1.63
N LEU A 226 -10.88 -15.14 -0.72
CA LEU A 226 -10.74 -15.09 0.74
C LEU A 226 -11.06 -16.45 1.36
N SER A 227 -11.06 -17.53 0.58
CA SER A 227 -11.32 -18.89 1.06
C SER A 227 -10.28 -19.33 2.09
N LYS A 228 -10.63 -20.31 2.93
CA LYS A 228 -9.69 -20.91 3.90
C LYS A 228 -9.07 -19.94 4.92
N ASN A 229 -9.68 -18.76 5.10
CA ASN A 229 -9.32 -17.78 6.13
C ASN A 229 -10.01 -18.09 7.47
N ARG A 230 -10.01 -17.14 8.40
CA ARG A 230 -10.68 -17.24 9.71
C ARG A 230 -11.78 -16.18 9.85
N ILE A 231 -12.60 -16.07 8.81
CA ILE A 231 -13.66 -15.07 8.74
C ILE A 231 -14.94 -15.65 9.37
N PRO A 232 -15.42 -15.11 10.51
CA PRO A 232 -16.67 -15.58 11.10
C PRO A 232 -17.86 -15.11 10.25
N HIS A 233 -18.79 -16.03 9.98
CA HIS A 233 -20.03 -15.77 9.24
C HIS A 233 -19.82 -14.94 7.96
N PRO A 234 -19.00 -15.40 7.00
CA PRO A 234 -18.65 -14.59 5.83
C PRO A 234 -19.86 -14.26 4.96
N GLU A 235 -20.84 -15.16 4.86
CA GLU A 235 -22.09 -14.94 4.10
C GLU A 235 -22.86 -13.73 4.61
N ARG A 236 -22.96 -13.57 5.93
CA ARG A 236 -23.61 -12.42 6.55
C ARG A 236 -22.93 -11.10 6.17
N ILE A 237 -21.61 -11.10 6.02
CA ILE A 237 -20.87 -9.91 5.57
C ILE A 237 -21.27 -9.57 4.13
N VAL A 238 -21.32 -10.57 3.26
CA VAL A 238 -21.70 -10.39 1.85
C VAL A 238 -23.14 -9.89 1.72
N GLU A 239 -24.08 -10.48 2.47
CA GLU A 239 -25.48 -10.04 2.54
C GLU A 239 -25.60 -8.59 3.02
N GLU A 240 -24.93 -8.23 4.13
CA GLU A 240 -24.95 -6.86 4.65
C GLU A 240 -24.41 -5.83 3.63
N LEU A 241 -23.40 -6.23 2.84
CA LEU A 241 -22.83 -5.39 1.78
C LEU A 241 -23.76 -5.29 0.55
N LYS A 242 -24.39 -6.40 0.13
CA LYS A 242 -25.39 -6.43 -0.95
C LYS A 242 -26.61 -5.57 -0.60
N GLU A 243 -27.09 -5.65 0.64
CA GLU A 243 -28.24 -4.86 1.14
C GLU A 243 -27.93 -3.38 1.37
N GLY A 244 -26.66 -2.97 1.28
CA GLY A 244 -26.28 -1.59 1.47
C GLY A 244 -26.34 -1.11 2.92
N LYS A 245 -26.15 -2.00 3.89
CA LYS A 245 -25.97 -1.65 5.33
C LYS A 245 -24.65 -0.91 5.61
N THR A 246 -24.01 -0.36 4.58
CA THR A 246 -22.79 0.45 4.66
C THR A 246 -23.07 1.88 4.19
N ALA A 247 -22.19 2.82 4.54
CA ALA A 247 -22.39 4.25 4.29
C ALA A 247 -22.48 4.65 2.80
N GLY A 248 -22.25 3.73 1.86
CA GLY A 248 -22.33 4.02 0.43
C GLY A 248 -23.46 3.31 -0.33
N GLY A 249 -24.31 2.53 0.34
CA GLY A 249 -25.43 1.83 -0.31
C GLY A 249 -25.06 0.44 -0.87
N PRO A 250 -25.97 -0.19 -1.62
CA PRO A 250 -25.86 -1.58 -2.05
C PRO A 250 -24.67 -1.80 -2.99
N MET A 251 -24.00 -2.95 -2.82
CA MET A 251 -22.82 -3.33 -3.61
C MET A 251 -23.14 -4.45 -4.59
N SER A 252 -22.68 -4.30 -5.84
CA SER A 252 -22.71 -5.35 -6.87
C SER A 252 -21.64 -6.41 -6.61
N LEU A 253 -22.02 -7.45 -5.86
CA LEU A 253 -21.18 -8.56 -5.43
C LEU A 253 -21.83 -9.89 -5.84
N ALA A 254 -21.01 -10.89 -6.16
CA ALA A 254 -21.44 -12.28 -6.26
C ALA A 254 -20.45 -13.19 -5.53
N THR A 255 -20.90 -14.33 -5.05
CA THR A 255 -20.03 -15.40 -4.55
C THR A 255 -19.70 -16.40 -5.67
N THR A 256 -18.71 -17.25 -5.46
CA THR A 256 -18.41 -18.37 -6.37
C THR A 256 -19.54 -19.39 -6.45
N THR A 257 -20.41 -19.46 -5.44
CA THR A 257 -21.59 -20.34 -5.40
C THR A 257 -22.83 -19.75 -6.06
N ASP A 258 -22.84 -18.43 -6.31
CA ASP A 258 -23.96 -17.77 -6.99
C ASP A 258 -24.08 -18.24 -8.47
N PRO A 259 -25.30 -18.20 -9.05
CA PRO A 259 -25.55 -18.51 -10.46
C PRO A 259 -24.69 -17.68 -11.44
N GLU A 260 -24.45 -18.22 -12.63
CA GLU A 260 -23.54 -17.60 -13.60
C GLU A 260 -24.02 -16.23 -14.11
N ASP A 261 -25.34 -16.06 -14.26
CA ASP A 261 -26.00 -14.79 -14.58
C ASP A 261 -25.70 -13.72 -13.52
N VAL A 262 -25.84 -14.05 -12.24
CA VAL A 262 -25.51 -13.14 -11.13
C VAL A 262 -24.01 -12.79 -11.13
N ARG A 263 -23.13 -13.79 -11.35
CA ARG A 263 -21.68 -13.56 -11.46
C ARG A 263 -21.31 -12.74 -12.71
N LYS A 264 -22.10 -12.81 -13.78
CA LYS A 264 -21.91 -12.00 -14.99
C LYS A 264 -22.28 -10.54 -14.80
N GLU A 265 -23.16 -10.21 -13.86
CA GLU A 265 -23.53 -8.83 -13.56
C GLU A 265 -22.70 -8.21 -12.42
N ALA A 266 -22.10 -9.05 -11.57
CA ALA A 266 -21.30 -8.60 -10.44
C ALA A 266 -19.99 -7.89 -10.85
N LEU A 267 -19.67 -6.80 -10.13
CA LEU A 267 -18.38 -6.11 -10.25
C LEU A 267 -17.26 -6.86 -9.51
N ILE A 268 -17.60 -7.57 -8.44
CA ILE A 268 -16.67 -8.36 -7.63
C ILE A 268 -17.27 -9.75 -7.42
N ILE A 269 -16.48 -10.77 -7.76
CA ILE A 269 -16.77 -12.17 -7.49
C ILE A 269 -15.89 -12.61 -6.31
N LEU A 270 -16.52 -13.15 -5.27
CA LEU A 270 -15.89 -13.51 -4.00
C LEU A 270 -15.83 -15.03 -3.84
N ASP A 271 -14.67 -15.56 -3.52
CA ASP A 271 -14.58 -16.90 -2.91
C ASP A 271 -14.41 -16.74 -1.39
N ILE A 272 -15.40 -17.19 -0.63
CA ILE A 272 -15.39 -17.19 0.84
C ILE A 272 -15.55 -18.60 1.40
N SER A 273 -15.35 -19.62 0.57
CA SER A 273 -15.55 -21.02 0.94
C SER A 273 -14.48 -21.55 1.90
N GLY A 274 -14.80 -22.66 2.57
CA GLY A 274 -13.82 -23.44 3.33
C GLY A 274 -13.14 -22.69 4.48
N GLN A 275 -13.80 -21.71 5.10
CA GLN A 275 -13.25 -20.99 6.25
C GLN A 275 -12.79 -21.97 7.33
N ARG A 276 -11.62 -21.71 7.90
CA ARG A 276 -11.06 -22.50 8.99
C ARG A 276 -11.73 -22.08 10.28
N ASP A 277 -12.09 -23.08 11.08
CA ASP A 277 -12.64 -22.83 12.40
C ASP A 277 -11.72 -21.91 13.20
N HIS A 278 -12.35 -21.01 13.96
CA HIS A 278 -11.74 -20.51 15.16
C HIS A 278 -11.64 -21.69 16.13
N SER A 279 -10.74 -22.65 15.90
CA SER A 279 -10.37 -23.53 17.01
C SER A 279 -9.95 -22.58 18.13
N PRO A 280 -10.67 -22.56 19.27
CA PRO A 280 -10.16 -21.86 20.43
C PRO A 280 -8.83 -22.54 20.67
N SER A 281 -7.73 -21.83 20.40
CA SER A 281 -6.44 -22.30 20.88
C SER A 281 -6.68 -22.58 22.36
N ALA A 282 -6.50 -23.83 22.79
CA ALA A 282 -6.79 -24.32 24.14
C ALA A 282 -6.49 -23.21 25.14
N PRO A 283 -7.38 -22.94 26.13
CA PRO A 283 -7.26 -21.78 26.99
C PRO A 283 -5.84 -21.76 27.52
N ARG A 284 -5.00 -20.88 26.96
CA ARG A 284 -3.66 -20.66 27.48
C ARG A 284 -3.92 -20.01 28.82
N GLU A 285 -3.87 -20.82 29.87
CA GLU A 285 -3.99 -20.37 31.25
C GLU A 285 -3.25 -19.04 31.40
N GLY A 286 -4.02 -17.97 31.56
CA GLY A 286 -3.51 -16.64 31.90
C GLY A 286 -2.76 -15.82 30.84
N ARG A 287 -2.74 -16.16 29.53
CA ARG A 287 -2.08 -15.28 28.54
C ARG A 287 -2.97 -14.90 27.36
N ARG A 288 -3.60 -13.71 27.49
CA ARG A 288 -4.12 -12.93 26.36
C ARG A 288 -3.03 -12.78 25.28
N PRO A 289 -3.37 -12.67 23.99
CA PRO A 289 -2.39 -12.33 22.96
C PRO A 289 -1.59 -11.11 23.42
N LEU A 290 -0.25 -11.16 23.38
CA LEU A 290 0.62 -10.09 23.90
C LEU A 290 0.24 -8.73 23.28
N ILE A 291 -0.24 -8.73 22.03
CA ILE A 291 -0.78 -7.57 21.32
C ILE A 291 -2.00 -6.96 22.03
N GLU A 292 -2.87 -7.79 22.59
CA GLU A 292 -4.05 -7.38 23.34
C GLU A 292 -3.72 -6.96 24.79
N GLN A 293 -2.72 -7.60 25.41
CA GLN A 293 -2.14 -7.19 26.70
C GLN A 293 -1.50 -5.78 26.62
N LEU A 294 -0.77 -5.52 25.52
CA LEU A 294 -0.14 -4.22 25.27
C LEU A 294 -1.14 -3.10 24.94
N ARG A 295 -2.31 -3.46 24.42
CA ARG A 295 -3.42 -2.54 24.20
C ARG A 295 -4.08 -2.13 25.52
N GLN A 296 -4.24 -3.06 26.47
CA GLN A 296 -4.76 -2.73 27.80
C GLN A 296 -3.80 -1.88 28.64
N ASP A 297 -2.49 -2.10 28.54
CA ASP A 297 -1.49 -1.25 29.23
C ASP A 297 -1.46 0.20 28.69
N ARG A 298 -1.80 0.40 27.41
CA ARG A 298 -1.98 1.76 26.84
C ARG A 298 -3.25 2.44 27.36
N GLN A 299 -4.35 1.70 27.56
CA GLN A 299 -5.60 2.25 28.10
C GLN A 299 -5.58 2.41 29.63
N ARG A 300 -4.71 1.68 30.34
CA ARG A 300 -4.56 1.74 31.81
C ARG A 300 -3.52 2.75 32.29
N ARG A 301 -2.91 3.56 31.43
CA ARG A 301 -2.10 4.70 31.92
C ARG A 301 -3.04 5.71 32.57
N PRO A 302 -2.97 5.95 33.90
CA PRO A 302 -3.66 7.08 34.49
C PRO A 302 -3.12 8.35 33.85
N SER A 303 -4.01 9.17 33.30
CA SER A 303 -3.70 10.53 32.86
C SER A 303 -2.91 11.24 33.96
N PRO A 304 -1.79 11.92 33.64
CA PRO A 304 -1.10 12.71 34.66
C PRO A 304 -2.09 13.72 35.23
N ARG A 305 -2.32 13.64 36.54
CA ARG A 305 -3.17 14.55 37.29
C ARG A 305 -2.74 15.99 36.97
N ARG A 306 -3.64 16.71 36.31
CA ARG A 306 -3.59 18.17 36.16
C ARG A 306 -3.41 18.77 37.57
N PRO A 307 -2.38 19.58 37.85
CA PRO A 307 -2.32 20.33 39.09
C PRO A 307 -3.47 21.37 39.07
N SER A 308 -4.36 21.24 40.04
CA SER A 308 -5.47 22.15 40.32
C SER A 308 -4.92 23.56 40.60
N ARG A 309 -5.15 24.49 39.68
CA ARG A 309 -4.96 25.93 39.94
C ARG A 309 -6.17 26.43 40.74
N SER A 310 -5.92 26.74 42.01
CA SER A 310 -6.81 27.52 42.87
C SER A 310 -7.07 28.91 42.26
N PRO A 311 -8.27 29.49 42.42
CA PRO A 311 -8.57 30.83 41.91
C PRO A 311 -8.01 31.91 42.85
N PRO A 312 -7.36 32.98 42.35
CA PRO A 312 -6.97 34.09 43.21
C PRO A 312 -8.13 35.06 43.44
N ARG A 313 -8.33 35.39 44.71
CA ARG A 313 -9.22 36.44 45.22
C ARG A 313 -8.80 37.82 44.71
N ARG A 314 -9.82 38.64 44.45
CA ARG A 314 -9.75 40.09 44.22
C ARG A 314 -9.09 40.84 45.38
N SER A 315 -8.14 41.72 45.07
CA SER A 315 -7.95 42.98 45.79
C SER A 315 -7.24 44.04 44.93
N ARG A 316 -8.03 45.07 44.63
CA ARG A 316 -7.74 46.50 44.39
C ARG A 316 -6.29 46.99 44.23
N SER A 317 -6.14 47.77 43.16
CA SER A 317 -5.68 49.18 43.14
C SER A 317 -4.37 49.53 42.43
N ARG A 318 -4.50 50.64 41.68
CA ARG A 318 -3.52 51.67 41.30
C ARG A 318 -2.68 51.49 40.02
N THR A 319 -2.94 52.49 39.18
CA THR A 319 -2.33 53.09 37.98
C THR A 319 -0.78 53.23 37.98
N PRO A 320 -0.17 53.63 36.84
CA PRO A 320 1.14 53.19 36.32
C PRO A 320 2.28 54.20 36.64
N PRO A 321 3.58 54.04 36.23
CA PRO A 321 4.03 54.32 34.84
C PRO A 321 5.36 53.65 34.36
N ARG A 322 5.67 53.91 33.08
CA ARG A 322 6.99 54.06 32.40
C ARG A 322 8.28 53.68 33.17
N ARG A 323 9.16 52.90 32.51
CA ARG A 323 10.52 53.28 32.06
C ARG A 323 11.27 52.07 31.49
N SER A 324 11.77 52.17 30.26
CA SER A 324 13.00 51.46 29.80
C SER A 324 14.21 52.07 30.54
N PRO A 325 15.36 51.39 30.77
CA PRO A 325 16.28 51.04 29.66
C PRO A 325 17.27 49.85 29.85
N SER A 326 17.90 49.49 28.74
CA SER A 326 19.33 49.12 28.54
C SER A 326 19.92 47.75 28.96
N ARG A 327 20.66 47.19 27.96
CA ARG A 327 21.99 46.52 28.01
C ARG A 327 22.08 45.20 28.80
N ARG A 328 22.80 44.14 28.43
CA ARG A 328 24.04 43.92 27.65
C ARG A 328 24.21 42.38 27.53
N ARG A 329 24.75 41.87 26.42
CA ARG A 329 25.51 40.59 26.23
C ARG A 329 25.55 40.31 24.72
N ASP A 330 26.59 39.84 24.07
CA ASP A 330 27.98 39.59 24.42
C ASP A 330 28.80 39.59 23.12
N SER A 331 30.05 39.97 23.28
CA SER A 331 31.17 39.91 22.35
C SER A 331 31.50 38.49 21.85
N ARG A 332 31.49 38.31 20.52
CA ARG A 332 32.60 37.91 19.60
C ARG A 332 33.78 37.05 20.14
N PRO A 333 34.65 36.49 19.26
CA PRO A 333 34.47 35.82 17.96
C PRO A 333 35.44 34.61 17.75
N ARG A 334 35.41 33.94 16.59
CA ARG A 334 36.64 33.59 15.83
C ARG A 334 36.34 33.11 14.40
N ASP A 335 36.76 33.94 13.45
CA ASP A 335 37.20 33.59 12.09
C ASP A 335 38.33 32.55 12.15
N SER A 336 38.65 31.72 11.15
CA SER A 336 38.85 31.97 9.71
C SER A 336 39.13 30.58 9.06
N ARG A 337 39.03 30.26 7.76
CA ARG A 337 39.54 30.93 6.55
C ARG A 337 39.21 30.04 5.32
N ARG A 338 38.86 30.68 4.19
CA ARG A 338 39.18 30.39 2.76
C ARG A 338 38.77 29.00 2.17
N ARG A 339 38.22 28.90 0.95
CA ARG A 339 38.66 29.55 -0.30
C ARG A 339 37.58 29.49 -1.40
N ASP A 340 37.48 30.58 -2.16
CA ASP A 340 36.74 30.75 -3.42
C ASP A 340 37.20 29.82 -4.55
N SER A 341 36.24 29.36 -5.37
CA SER A 341 36.43 29.26 -6.83
C SER A 341 35.11 29.31 -7.60
N ARG A 342 34.79 30.53 -8.07
CA ARG A 342 34.26 30.89 -9.40
C ARG A 342 33.58 29.80 -10.25
N ARG A 343 32.28 29.98 -10.53
CA ARG A 343 31.70 29.69 -11.87
C ARG A 343 30.44 30.53 -12.16
N ARG A 344 30.65 31.53 -13.03
CA ARG A 344 29.81 32.03 -14.14
C ARG A 344 28.27 32.03 -13.99
N SER A 345 27.69 33.23 -13.90
CA SER A 345 26.44 33.62 -14.59
C SER A 345 26.71 33.81 -16.11
N PRO A 346 25.75 34.03 -17.05
CA PRO A 346 24.38 34.59 -16.90
C PRO A 346 23.34 34.03 -17.96
N PRO A 347 22.25 34.73 -18.40
CA PRO A 347 21.16 35.42 -17.68
C PRO A 347 19.73 35.09 -18.22
N ARG A 348 18.72 35.74 -17.61
CA ARG A 348 17.53 36.43 -18.19
C ARG A 348 16.12 35.94 -17.83
N ARG A 349 15.40 36.91 -17.25
CA ARG A 349 14.01 37.35 -17.51
C ARG A 349 12.85 36.55 -16.90
N SER A 350 12.42 37.04 -15.73
CA SER A 350 10.99 37.30 -15.42
C SER A 350 10.48 38.48 -16.32
N PRO A 351 9.17 38.84 -16.44
CA PRO A 351 8.07 38.59 -15.49
C PRO A 351 6.62 38.49 -16.05
N SER A 352 5.69 37.95 -15.27
CA SER A 352 4.29 38.41 -15.08
C SER A 352 3.63 37.44 -14.08
N ARG A 353 2.78 37.81 -13.11
CA ARG A 353 1.93 38.98 -12.90
C ARG A 353 1.74 39.17 -11.39
N ARG A 354 1.76 40.43 -10.97
CA ARG A 354 1.38 40.90 -9.64
C ARG A 354 -0.15 40.90 -9.51
N ARG A 355 -0.60 40.53 -8.29
CA ARG A 355 -1.57 41.21 -7.40
C ARG A 355 -2.95 41.58 -7.98
N SER A 356 -4.02 41.30 -7.25
CA SER A 356 -4.51 42.15 -6.15
C SER A 356 -5.85 41.66 -5.61
N ARG A 357 -5.98 41.74 -4.29
CA ARG A 357 -7.22 41.73 -3.51
C ARG A 357 -7.98 43.03 -3.68
N SER A 358 -9.31 42.96 -3.68
CA SER A 358 -10.26 43.92 -3.09
C SER A 358 -11.67 43.36 -3.39
N ASP A 359 -12.43 42.80 -2.44
CA ASP A 359 -13.09 43.44 -1.29
C ASP A 359 -14.21 44.40 -1.73
N SER A 360 -15.46 43.92 -1.71
CA SER A 360 -16.67 44.74 -1.67
C SER A 360 -17.84 43.94 -1.11
N ARG A 361 -18.43 44.52 -0.07
CA ARG A 361 -19.53 44.05 0.80
C ARG A 361 -20.91 44.12 0.10
N GLN A 362 -21.74 43.07 0.34
CA GLN A 362 -23.19 43.04 0.70
C GLN A 362 -24.25 43.77 -0.20
N PRO A 363 -25.60 43.59 -0.04
CA PRO A 363 -26.43 42.68 0.80
C PRO A 363 -27.66 41.99 0.11
N ARG A 364 -28.31 41.07 0.86
CA ARG A 364 -29.76 40.68 0.95
C ARG A 364 -30.77 40.90 -0.21
N ARG A 365 -31.53 39.84 -0.55
CA ARG A 365 -33.02 39.71 -0.63
C ARG A 365 -33.40 38.30 -1.14
N ARG A 366 -34.08 37.42 -0.39
CA ARG A 366 -35.55 37.23 -0.20
C ARG A 366 -36.39 37.12 -1.48
N GLY A 367 -37.07 35.97 -1.64
CA GLY A 367 -38.17 35.65 -2.55
C GLY A 367 -38.07 34.17 -2.96
N ARG A 368 -38.74 33.20 -2.32
CA ARG A 368 -40.13 32.77 -2.56
C ARG A 368 -40.52 32.78 -4.04
N HIS A 369 -40.48 31.61 -4.67
CA HIS A 369 -41.67 30.92 -5.15
C HIS A 369 -41.47 29.42 -5.02
#